data_AF-A0A441ZFV7-F1
#
_entry.id   AF-A0A441ZFV7-F1
#
_cell.length_a   1.000
_cell.length_b   1.000
_cell.length_c   1.000
_cell.angle_alpha   90.00
_cell.angle_beta   90.00
_cell.angle_gamma   90.00
#
_symmetry.space_group_name_H-M   'P 1'
#
loop_
_entity.id
_entity.type
_entity.pdbx_description
1 polymer ?
#
loop_
_entity_poly.entity_id
_entity_poly.type
_entity_poly.pdbx_seq_one_letter_code
_entity_poly.pdbx_strand_id
1 'polypeptide(L)'
;MEDRDAKPGYHLARIPKGEVGEPSKILEEVLEFMDAVHQGCDVMALVELSDLQGAVSAWLSRRHPSLSLADLGKMAAITERAFRNGHR
;
A
#
# COMPACT_ATOMS: atom_id res chain seq x y z
N MET A 1 2.25 -27.95 -11.74
CA MET A 1 2.14 -26.95 -12.81
C MET A 1 3.05 -25.81 -12.41
N GLU A 2 4.25 -25.75 -12.99
CA GLU A 2 5.24 -24.73 -12.66
C GLU A 2 4.72 -23.37 -13.13
N ASP A 3 4.61 -22.44 -12.21
CA ASP A 3 4.31 -21.04 -12.48
C ASP A 3 5.54 -20.39 -13.13
N ARG A 4 5.65 -20.57 -14.44
CA ARG A 4 6.61 -19.88 -15.29
C ARG A 4 5.94 -18.58 -15.72
N ASP A 5 6.24 -17.48 -15.02
CA ASP A 5 6.25 -16.09 -15.55
C ASP A 5 6.08 -14.98 -14.51
N ALA A 6 6.38 -15.21 -13.22
CA ALA A 6 6.78 -14.10 -12.37
C ALA A 6 8.23 -13.71 -12.73
N LYS A 7 8.42 -12.78 -13.68
CA LYS A 7 9.75 -12.15 -13.87
C LYS A 7 10.27 -11.73 -12.49
N PRO A 8 11.53 -12.04 -12.12
CA PRO A 8 12.03 -11.66 -10.82
C PRO A 8 12.10 -10.14 -10.79
N GLY A 9 11.16 -9.52 -10.07
CA GLY A 9 11.35 -8.16 -9.60
C GLY A 9 12.54 -8.11 -8.64
N TYR A 10 12.76 -6.94 -8.06
CA TYR A 10 13.76 -6.76 -7.01
C TYR A 10 13.35 -7.42 -5.67
N HIS A 11 12.16 -8.05 -5.61
CA HIS A 11 11.67 -8.81 -4.46
C HIS A 11 12.19 -10.24 -4.43
N LEU A 12 12.63 -10.69 -3.25
CA LEU A 12 13.07 -12.08 -3.03
C LEU A 12 11.89 -12.99 -2.69
N ALA A 13 10.89 -12.47 -1.99
CA ALA A 13 9.65 -13.19 -1.74
C ALA A 13 8.80 -13.32 -3.02
N ARG A 14 8.11 -14.46 -3.15
CA ARG A 14 7.08 -14.62 -4.17
C ARG A 14 5.79 -13.95 -3.71
N ILE A 15 5.51 -12.77 -4.26
CA ILE A 15 4.37 -11.95 -3.87
C ILE A 15 3.25 -12.08 -4.90
N PRO A 16 2.01 -12.41 -4.49
CA PRO A 16 0.87 -12.47 -5.40
C PRO A 16 0.56 -11.10 -6.00
N LYS A 17 0.38 -11.05 -7.33
CA LYS A 17 -0.09 -9.84 -8.01
C LYS A 17 -1.58 -9.61 -7.77
N GLY A 18 -1.93 -8.39 -7.39
CA GLY A 18 -3.29 -7.90 -7.19
C GLY A 18 -3.82 -7.10 -8.37
N GLU A 19 -5.14 -6.91 -8.40
CA GLU A 19 -5.82 -6.11 -9.42
C GLU A 19 -5.85 -4.61 -9.04
N VAL A 20 -5.42 -3.74 -9.95
CA VAL A 20 -5.44 -2.28 -9.76
C VAL A 20 -6.86 -1.78 -9.49
N GLY A 21 -7.01 -0.98 -8.44
CA GLY A 21 -8.30 -0.46 -7.99
C GLY A 21 -9.09 -1.42 -7.10
N GLU A 22 -8.56 -2.62 -6.81
CA GLU A 22 -9.11 -3.58 -5.85
C GLU A 22 -8.21 -3.70 -4.60
N PRO A 23 -8.76 -4.12 -3.44
CA PRO A 23 -7.97 -4.29 -2.21
C PRO A 23 -6.76 -5.22 -2.36
N SER A 24 -6.82 -6.16 -3.29
CA SER A 24 -5.71 -7.07 -3.59
C SER A 24 -4.43 -6.34 -4.00
N LYS A 25 -4.52 -5.21 -4.71
CA LYS A 25 -3.32 -4.45 -5.10
C LYS A 25 -2.71 -3.73 -3.89
N ILE A 26 -3.53 -3.21 -2.98
CA ILE A 26 -3.05 -2.64 -1.71
C ILE A 26 -2.29 -3.71 -0.91
N LEU A 27 -2.81 -4.94 -0.86
CA LEU A 27 -2.13 -6.05 -0.18
C LEU A 27 -0.81 -6.43 -0.85
N GLU A 28 -0.74 -6.43 -2.18
CA GLU A 28 0.51 -6.63 -2.93
C GLU A 28 1.59 -5.63 -2.49
N GLU A 29 1.32 -4.33 -2.53
CA GLU A 29 2.30 -3.28 -2.18
C GLU A 29 2.74 -3.38 -0.71
N VAL A 30 1.85 -3.78 0.20
CA VAL A 30 2.21 -4.02 1.61
C VAL A 30 3.21 -5.18 1.74
N LEU A 31 3.00 -6.26 0.98
CA LEU A 31 3.90 -7.41 0.99
C LEU A 31 5.26 -7.06 0.34
N GLU A 32 5.24 -6.27 -0.74
CA GLU A 32 6.45 -5.75 -1.42
C GLU A 32 7.25 -4.85 -0.47
N PHE A 33 6.59 -3.94 0.27
CA PHE A 33 7.21 -3.13 1.32
C PHE A 33 7.84 -4.00 2.42
N MET A 34 7.10 -4.99 2.92
CA MET A 34 7.62 -5.90 3.95
C MET A 34 8.86 -6.64 3.46
N ASP A 35 8.83 -7.19 2.24
CA ASP A 35 9.98 -7.86 1.65
C ASP A 35 11.18 -6.91 1.51
N ALA A 36 10.96 -5.65 1.09
CA ALA A 36 12.01 -4.65 1.00
C ALA A 36 12.67 -4.32 2.35
N VAL A 37 11.87 -4.25 3.43
CA VAL A 37 12.38 -4.11 4.80
C VAL A 37 13.19 -5.33 5.22
N HIS A 38 12.73 -6.55 4.92
CA HIS A 38 13.46 -7.78 5.25
C HIS A 38 14.78 -7.89 4.48
N GLN A 39 14.83 -7.37 3.25
CA GLN A 39 16.06 -7.28 2.46
C GLN A 39 17.03 -6.20 2.97
N GLY A 40 16.59 -5.30 3.85
CA GLY A 40 17.39 -4.16 4.31
C GLY A 40 17.62 -3.10 3.24
N CYS A 41 16.70 -2.96 2.28
CA CYS A 41 16.80 -1.99 1.18
C CYS A 41 15.83 -0.83 1.40
N ASP A 42 16.28 0.19 2.14
CA ASP A 42 15.45 1.34 2.53
C ASP A 42 14.87 2.09 1.33
N VAL A 43 15.65 2.25 0.26
CA VAL A 43 15.19 2.96 -0.94
C VAL A 43 14.03 2.21 -1.60
N MET A 44 14.12 0.88 -1.70
CA MET A 44 13.04 0.06 -2.23
C MET A 44 11.82 0.15 -1.33
N ALA A 45 11.99 0.06 -0.01
CA ALA A 45 10.88 0.22 0.93
C ALA A 45 10.15 1.57 0.76
N LEU A 46 10.87 2.67 0.51
CA LEU A 46 10.26 3.98 0.23
C LEU A 46 9.52 4.03 -1.12
N VAL A 47 10.01 3.31 -2.13
CA VAL A 47 9.30 3.13 -3.40
C VAL A 47 7.98 2.39 -3.17
N GLU A 48 8.01 1.27 -2.44
CA GLU A 48 6.78 0.51 -2.15
C GLU A 48 5.78 1.29 -1.30
N LEU A 49 6.24 2.18 -0.40
CA LEU A 49 5.35 3.11 0.29
C LEU A 49 4.70 4.15 -0.65
N SER A 50 5.39 4.52 -1.73
CA SER A 50 4.84 5.39 -2.77
C SER A 50 3.81 4.64 -3.62
N ASP A 51 4.11 3.39 -3.98
CA ASP A 51 3.21 2.53 -4.75
C ASP A 51 1.96 2.13 -3.95
N LEU A 52 2.10 1.92 -2.62
CA LEU A 52 0.97 1.74 -1.71
C LEU A 52 0.01 2.93 -1.73
N GLN A 53 0.52 4.16 -1.74
CA GLN A 53 -0.34 5.36 -1.89
C GLN A 53 -1.04 5.36 -3.25
N GLY A 54 -0.35 4.96 -4.32
CA GLY A 54 -0.92 4.75 -5.65
C GLY A 54 -2.06 3.74 -5.66
N ALA A 55 -1.88 2.58 -5.01
CA ALA A 55 -2.87 1.52 -4.90
C ALA A 55 -4.12 1.99 -4.13
N VAL A 56 -3.95 2.71 -3.02
CA VAL A 56 -5.07 3.29 -2.26
C VAL A 56 -5.80 4.34 -3.10
N SER A 57 -5.07 5.20 -3.82
CA SER A 57 -5.66 6.21 -4.71
C SER A 57 -6.49 5.59 -5.84
N ALA A 58 -5.99 4.51 -6.45
CA ALA A 58 -6.72 3.76 -7.47
C ALA A 58 -8.01 3.14 -6.91
N TRP A 59 -7.95 2.56 -5.70
CA TRP A 59 -9.13 2.01 -5.04
C TRP A 59 -10.17 3.09 -4.72
N LEU A 60 -9.75 4.24 -4.20
CA LEU A 60 -10.63 5.39 -3.96
C LEU A 60 -11.28 5.87 -5.26
N SER A 61 -10.50 6.01 -6.33
CA SER A 61 -11.01 6.46 -7.63
C SER A 61 -12.10 5.53 -8.17
N ARG A 62 -12.01 4.21 -7.90
CA ARG A 62 -13.00 3.21 -8.34
C ARG A 62 -14.21 3.12 -7.41
N ARG A 63 -14.03 3.22 -6.09
CA ARG A 63 -15.09 2.95 -5.08
C ARG A 63 -15.70 4.20 -4.46
N HIS A 64 -14.93 5.27 -4.36
CA HIS A 64 -15.30 6.56 -3.75
C HIS A 64 -14.76 7.73 -4.59
N PRO A 65 -15.24 7.94 -5.83
CA PRO A 65 -14.65 8.90 -6.78
C PRO A 65 -14.71 10.36 -6.33
N SER A 66 -15.51 10.67 -5.30
CA SER A 66 -15.58 12.01 -4.70
C SER A 66 -14.58 12.22 -3.55
N LEU A 67 -13.81 11.20 -3.17
CA LEU A 67 -12.84 11.23 -2.07
C LEU A 67 -11.43 11.01 -2.58
N SER A 68 -10.46 11.53 -1.85
CA SER A 68 -9.04 11.48 -2.18
C SER A 68 -8.19 11.03 -0.99
N LEU A 69 -6.91 10.76 -1.23
CA LEU A 69 -5.94 10.54 -0.16
C LEU A 69 -5.89 11.70 0.84
N ALA A 70 -6.13 12.94 0.39
CA ALA A 70 -6.17 14.11 1.28
C ALA A 70 -7.32 14.01 2.29
N ASP A 71 -8.45 13.42 1.91
CA ASP A 71 -9.59 13.22 2.82
C ASP A 71 -9.29 12.14 3.86
N LEU A 72 -8.59 11.07 3.48
CA LEU A 72 -8.06 10.10 4.44
C LEU A 72 -7.05 10.75 5.40
N GLY A 73 -6.19 11.64 4.89
CA GLY A 73 -5.26 12.42 5.71
C GLY A 73 -5.95 13.31 6.73
N LYS A 74 -7.05 13.99 6.36
CA LYS A 74 -7.87 14.76 7.30
C LYS A 74 -8.43 13.86 8.42
N MET A 75 -8.92 12.67 8.08
CA MET A 75 -9.42 11.72 9.06
C MET A 75 -8.32 11.19 10.00
N ALA A 76 -7.12 10.96 9.48
CA ALA A 76 -5.96 10.59 10.28
C ALA A 76 -5.58 11.69 11.29
N ALA A 77 -5.58 12.96 10.88
CA ALA A 77 -5.32 14.09 11.77
C ALA A 77 -6.41 14.26 12.85
N ILE A 78 -7.69 14.07 12.49
CA ILE A 78 -8.81 14.07 13.46
C ILE A 78 -8.62 12.97 14.50
N THR A 79 -8.24 11.77 14.05
CA THR A 79 -7.96 10.59 14.87
C THR A 79 -6.80 10.86 15.83
N GLU A 80 -5.70 11.42 15.34
CA GLU A 80 -4.55 11.78 16.16
C GLU A 80 -4.91 12.80 17.24
N ARG A 81 -5.65 13.86 16.87
CA ARG A 81 -6.16 14.85 17.82
C ARG A 81 -7.02 14.20 18.91
N ALA A 82 -7.92 13.29 18.54
CA ALA A 82 -8.79 12.60 19.50
C ALA A 82 -7.99 11.75 20.50
N PHE A 83 -6.96 11.05 20.02
CA PHE A 83 -6.04 10.30 20.89
C PHE A 83 -5.26 11.20 21.85
N ARG A 84 -4.65 12.28 21.34
CA ARG A 84 -3.87 13.23 22.16
C ARG A 84 -4.71 13.87 23.27
N ASN A 85 -6.00 14.07 23.03
CA ASN A 85 -6.93 14.68 23.98
C ASN A 85 -7.61 13.66 24.93
N GLY A 86 -7.27 12.37 24.86
CA GLY A 86 -7.77 11.35 25.80
C GLY A 86 -9.24 10.98 25.65
N HIS A 87 -9.86 11.26 24.49
CA HIS A 87 -11.28 10.95 24.22
C HIS A 87 -11.47 9.64 23.44
N ARG A 88 -10.62 8.64 23.72
CA ARG A 88 -10.71 7.29 23.15
C ARG A 88 -10.60 6.23 24.22
#